data_AF-A0A8J5GUN6-F1
#
_entry.id   AF-A0A8J5GUN6-F1
#
_cell.length_a   1.000
_cell.length_b   1.000
_cell.length_c   1.000
_cell.angle_alpha   90.00
_cell.angle_beta   90.00
_cell.angle_gamma   90.00
#
_symmetry.space_group_name_H-M   'P 1'
#
loop_
_entity.id
_entity.type
_entity.pdbx_description
1 polymer ?
#
loop_
_entity_poly.entity_id
_entity_poly.type
_entity_poly.pdbx_seq_one_letter_code
_entity_poly.pdbx_strand_id
1 'polypeptide(L)'
;MYSSPMKDKRNGDFLVADVEVNECFTELYKSSEQNITLKVGPWGGNGQNFDIISDSQLITLVCVKSGDVVDYLEVSYSVGVNSVKSYPAGSNGGDSTKEIPLGQGEYINSISGSVINNYNGQTCITQLGFKTNRGNEYGPFGNNKGSVGTGFNIPFVDGRIVGFFGVSGKYINAIGVYAAPN
;
A
#
# COMPACT_ATOMS: atom_id res chain seq x y z
N MET A 1 37.41 1.02 -67.18
CA MET A 1 36.02 1.02 -67.67
C MET A 1 35.24 0.12 -66.73
N TYR A 2 34.18 0.48 -66.00
CA TYR A 2 33.45 1.73 -65.78
C TYR A 2 32.99 1.72 -64.31
N SER A 3 32.83 2.91 -63.74
CA SER A 3 32.51 3.23 -62.35
C SER A 3 31.18 2.64 -61.86
N SER A 4 31.12 2.24 -60.58
CA SER A 4 29.90 2.20 -59.75
C SER A 4 30.09 3.14 -58.55
N PRO A 5 29.06 3.87 -58.10
CA PRO A 5 29.23 4.85 -57.02
C PRO A 5 28.91 4.22 -55.65
N MET A 6 29.81 4.43 -54.69
CA MET A 6 29.50 4.38 -53.27
C MET A 6 30.19 5.57 -52.62
N LYS A 7 29.40 6.51 -52.07
CA LYS A 7 29.92 7.57 -51.22
C LYS A 7 30.20 7.00 -49.85
N ASP A 8 31.46 7.07 -49.40
CA ASP A 8 31.85 6.78 -48.03
C ASP A 8 32.56 7.98 -47.36
N LYS A 9 31.99 8.29 -46.20
CA LYS A 9 32.45 8.84 -44.91
C LYS A 9 33.83 9.53 -44.69
N ARG A 10 33.75 10.44 -43.69
CA ARG A 10 34.76 11.04 -42.78
C ARG A 10 35.59 12.19 -43.36
N ASN A 11 35.89 13.29 -42.67
CA ASN A 11 35.65 13.75 -41.30
C ASN A 11 35.95 15.27 -41.25
N GLY A 12 35.31 16.01 -40.35
CA GLY A 12 35.66 17.39 -40.02
C GLY A 12 34.54 18.10 -39.25
N ASP A 13 34.42 17.75 -37.97
CA ASP A 13 33.40 18.22 -37.02
C ASP A 13 33.36 19.75 -36.84
N PHE A 14 32.13 20.28 -36.70
CA PHE A 14 31.81 21.20 -35.60
C PHE A 14 30.41 20.87 -35.08
N LEU A 15 30.35 20.61 -33.77
CA LEU A 15 29.19 20.20 -32.97
C LEU A 15 28.33 21.40 -32.53
N VAL A 16 27.25 21.06 -31.80
CA VAL A 16 26.32 21.84 -30.94
C VAL A 16 25.12 22.53 -31.63
N ALA A 17 23.87 22.33 -31.23
CA ALA A 17 23.28 21.58 -30.13
C ALA A 17 21.91 21.03 -30.55
N ASP A 18 21.72 19.73 -30.42
CA ASP A 18 20.42 19.08 -30.65
C ASP A 18 20.18 18.07 -29.52
N VAL A 19 20.34 18.51 -28.27
CA VAL A 19 20.16 17.68 -27.07
C VAL A 19 19.72 18.58 -25.91
N GLU A 20 18.43 18.84 -25.79
CA GLU A 20 17.81 19.22 -24.51
C GLU A 20 16.29 18.97 -24.45
N VAL A 21 15.69 18.38 -25.50
CA VAL A 21 14.24 18.12 -25.50
C VAL A 21 13.90 16.68 -25.07
N ASN A 22 14.86 15.75 -25.10
CA ASN A 22 14.56 14.33 -24.85
C ASN A 22 14.51 13.96 -23.36
N GLU A 23 15.34 14.56 -22.49
CA GLU A 23 15.34 14.22 -21.05
C GLU A 23 14.08 14.74 -20.36
N CYS A 24 13.66 15.98 -20.66
CA CYS A 24 12.44 16.55 -20.09
C CYS A 24 11.17 15.82 -20.57
N PHE A 25 11.13 15.35 -21.81
CA PHE A 25 10.02 14.49 -22.29
C PHE A 25 10.06 13.09 -21.69
N THR A 26 11.24 12.50 -21.43
CA THR A 26 11.30 11.22 -20.70
C THR A 26 10.94 11.38 -19.24
N GLU A 27 11.25 12.51 -18.59
CA GLU A 27 10.81 12.81 -17.22
C GLU A 27 9.30 13.06 -17.15
N LEU A 28 8.70 13.75 -18.13
CA LEU A 28 7.25 13.94 -18.23
C LEU A 28 6.51 12.63 -18.58
N TYR A 29 7.09 11.76 -19.40
CA TYR A 29 6.53 10.41 -19.66
C TYR A 29 6.74 9.44 -18.49
N LYS A 30 7.87 9.51 -17.76
CA LYS A 30 8.06 8.82 -16.47
C LYS A 30 7.11 9.37 -15.40
N SER A 31 6.71 10.64 -15.49
CA SER A 31 5.71 11.27 -14.64
C SER A 31 4.26 10.88 -15.00
N SER A 32 3.99 10.31 -16.18
CA SER A 32 2.64 9.89 -16.57
C SER A 32 2.27 8.44 -16.22
N GLU A 33 3.18 7.68 -15.61
CA GLU A 33 2.85 6.45 -14.86
C GLU A 33 2.94 6.66 -13.34
N GLN A 34 2.57 7.85 -12.86
CA GLN A 34 2.18 7.97 -11.46
C GLN A 34 0.88 7.19 -11.32
N ASN A 35 0.96 5.92 -10.90
CA ASN A 35 -0.19 5.14 -10.46
C ASN A 35 -0.99 6.01 -9.49
N ILE A 36 -2.08 6.62 -9.97
CA ILE A 36 -2.88 7.54 -9.17
C ILE A 36 -3.40 6.74 -7.99
N THR A 37 -2.82 7.03 -6.83
CA THR A 37 -3.10 6.28 -5.61
C THR A 37 -3.96 7.17 -4.72
N LEU A 38 -5.24 6.81 -4.56
CA LEU A 38 -6.17 7.47 -3.68
C LEU A 38 -5.79 7.19 -2.22
N LYS A 39 -5.66 8.25 -1.42
CA LYS A 39 -5.40 8.17 0.03
C LYS A 39 -6.69 8.41 0.80
N VAL A 40 -7.19 7.41 1.54
CA VAL A 40 -8.45 7.50 2.30
C VAL A 40 -8.20 7.27 3.79
N GLY A 41 -8.77 8.14 4.63
CA GLY A 41 -8.56 8.15 6.08
C GLY A 41 -7.54 9.22 6.53
N PRO A 42 -6.86 9.05 7.68
CA PRO A 42 -6.95 7.88 8.57
C PRO A 42 -8.16 7.98 9.52
N TRP A 43 -8.70 6.85 9.93
CA TRP A 43 -9.64 6.75 11.05
C TRP A 43 -8.87 6.44 12.32
N GLY A 44 -9.08 7.20 13.39
CA GLY A 44 -8.40 6.96 14.66
C GLY A 44 -7.84 8.23 15.30
N GLY A 45 -6.78 8.05 16.10
CA GLY A 45 -6.14 9.11 16.88
C GLY A 45 -4.78 9.56 16.37
N ASN A 46 -4.05 10.26 17.24
CA ASN A 46 -2.75 10.87 16.95
C ASN A 46 -1.59 10.09 17.57
N GLY A 47 -0.38 10.28 17.07
CA GLY A 47 0.83 9.57 17.53
C GLY A 47 1.94 9.56 16.47
N GLN A 48 2.76 8.50 16.46
CA GLN A 48 3.82 8.33 15.45
C GLN A 48 3.28 7.71 14.17
N ASN A 49 3.59 8.34 13.04
CA ASN A 49 3.09 7.92 11.73
C ASN A 49 3.80 6.64 11.25
N PHE A 50 3.05 5.77 10.59
CA PHE A 50 3.59 4.74 9.71
C PHE A 50 3.06 4.94 8.29
N ASP A 51 3.86 4.54 7.32
CA ASP A 51 3.52 4.56 5.90
C ASP A 51 4.02 3.28 5.25
N ILE A 52 3.10 2.38 4.91
CA ILE A 52 3.36 1.04 4.38
C ILE A 52 2.81 0.99 2.95
N ILE A 53 3.68 1.29 2.00
CA ILE A 53 3.41 1.18 0.57
C ILE A 53 4.69 0.72 -0.14
N SER A 54 4.55 0.02 -1.25
CA SER A 54 5.67 -0.42 -2.08
C SER A 54 5.41 -0.10 -3.54
N ASP A 55 6.46 0.23 -4.29
CA ASP A 55 6.39 0.50 -5.73
C ASP A 55 5.74 -0.63 -6.54
N SER A 56 5.88 -1.87 -6.07
CA SER A 56 5.22 -3.03 -6.68
C SER A 56 3.69 -2.97 -6.57
N GLN A 57 3.17 -2.44 -5.46
CA GLN A 57 1.74 -2.43 -5.13
C GLN A 57 1.07 -3.82 -5.06
N LEU A 58 1.82 -4.91 -5.23
CA LEU A 58 1.34 -6.29 -5.17
C LEU A 58 1.46 -6.84 -3.75
N ILE A 59 0.42 -6.64 -2.93
CA ILE A 59 0.29 -7.25 -1.61
C ILE A 59 0.14 -8.76 -1.76
N THR A 60 0.93 -9.53 -1.02
CA THR A 60 0.85 -11.01 -1.00
C THR A 60 0.35 -11.55 0.33
N LEU A 61 0.55 -10.80 1.42
CA LEU A 61 0.15 -11.19 2.77
C LEU A 61 -0.19 -9.94 3.57
N VAL A 62 -1.27 -10.03 4.35
CA VAL A 62 -1.52 -9.13 5.47
C VAL A 62 -1.53 -9.94 6.75
N CYS A 63 -0.73 -9.53 7.72
CA CYS A 63 -0.68 -10.12 9.05
C CYS A 63 -1.21 -9.12 10.08
N VAL A 64 -2.17 -9.56 10.89
CA VAL A 64 -2.76 -8.75 11.96
C VAL A 64 -2.56 -9.46 13.28
N LYS A 65 -2.08 -8.72 14.30
CA LYS A 65 -2.13 -9.19 15.68
C LYS A 65 -3.08 -8.33 16.49
N SER A 66 -3.88 -8.99 17.31
CA SER A 66 -4.91 -8.33 18.11
C SER A 66 -5.21 -9.09 19.40
N GLY A 67 -5.57 -8.32 20.42
CA GLY A 67 -6.28 -8.80 21.61
C GLY A 67 -7.61 -8.07 21.74
N ASP A 68 -7.69 -7.13 22.67
CA ASP A 68 -8.86 -6.25 22.81
C ASP A 68 -8.97 -5.22 21.70
N VAL A 69 -7.80 -4.78 21.22
CA VAL A 69 -7.61 -3.84 20.12
C VAL A 69 -6.63 -4.45 19.13
N VAL A 70 -6.41 -3.76 18.01
CA VAL A 70 -5.38 -4.13 17.04
C VAL A 70 -4.02 -3.63 17.52
N ASP A 71 -3.10 -4.55 17.73
CA ASP A 71 -1.75 -4.27 18.24
C ASP A 71 -0.75 -4.09 17.09
N TYR A 72 -0.91 -4.86 16.02
CA TYR A 72 0.07 -5.02 14.94
C TYR A 72 -0.59 -5.13 13.57
N LEU A 73 0.07 -4.54 12.58
CA LEU A 73 -0.19 -4.75 11.16
C LEU A 73 1.14 -4.95 10.44
N GLU A 74 1.28 -6.02 9.66
CA GLU A 74 2.38 -6.18 8.71
C GLU A 74 1.82 -6.49 7.34
N VAL A 75 2.40 -5.86 6.33
CA VAL A 75 2.01 -6.05 4.94
C VAL A 75 3.24 -6.49 4.15
N SER A 76 3.10 -7.61 3.47
CA SER A 76 4.15 -8.16 2.61
C SER A 76 3.82 -7.92 1.15
N TYR A 77 4.82 -7.51 0.39
CA TYR A 77 4.72 -7.24 -1.04
C TYR A 77 5.64 -8.17 -1.83
N SER A 78 5.19 -8.60 -3.00
CA SER A 78 6.06 -9.19 -4.01
C SER A 78 6.94 -8.09 -4.61
N VAL A 79 8.26 -8.18 -4.50
CA VAL A 79 9.21 -7.15 -4.98
C VAL A 79 10.12 -7.67 -6.11
N GLY A 80 9.77 -8.81 -6.68
CA GLY A 80 10.53 -9.45 -7.75
C GLY A 80 10.19 -10.94 -7.86
N VAL A 81 10.91 -11.65 -8.73
CA VAL A 81 10.72 -13.10 -8.87
C VAL A 81 11.07 -13.78 -7.54
N ASN A 82 10.08 -14.43 -6.93
CA ASN A 82 10.19 -15.14 -5.66
C ASN A 82 10.76 -14.29 -4.50
N SER A 83 10.61 -12.97 -4.55
CA SER A 83 11.14 -12.04 -3.54
C SER A 83 10.01 -11.31 -2.86
N VAL A 84 9.98 -11.35 -1.52
CA VAL A 84 8.94 -10.72 -0.70
C VAL A 84 9.60 -9.77 0.29
N LYS A 85 9.00 -8.59 0.51
CA LYS A 85 9.40 -7.65 1.54
C LYS A 85 8.22 -7.29 2.44
N SER A 86 8.42 -7.41 3.74
CA SER A 86 7.43 -7.09 4.77
C SER A 86 7.70 -5.73 5.41
N TYR A 87 6.62 -5.01 5.71
CA TYR A 87 6.67 -3.73 6.41
C TYR A 87 5.70 -3.76 7.61
N PRO A 88 6.23 -3.68 8.84
CA PRO A 88 5.42 -3.74 10.06
C PRO A 88 5.03 -2.35 10.58
N ALA A 89 3.92 -2.30 11.31
CA ALA A 89 3.47 -1.17 12.13
C ALA A 89 2.86 -1.68 13.45
N GLY A 90 2.93 -0.85 14.49
CA GLY A 90 2.48 -1.21 15.83
C GLY A 90 3.50 -2.02 16.62
N SER A 91 3.02 -2.78 17.59
CA SER A 91 3.85 -3.55 18.51
C SER A 91 3.53 -5.05 18.42
N ASN A 92 4.45 -5.89 18.87
CA ASN A 92 4.28 -7.35 18.86
C ASN A 92 3.36 -7.87 19.98
N GLY A 93 2.37 -7.07 20.39
CA GLY A 93 1.34 -7.44 21.36
C GLY A 93 0.23 -8.30 20.73
N GLY A 94 -0.89 -8.38 21.45
CA GLY A 94 -2.05 -9.17 21.05
C GLY A 94 -1.88 -10.68 21.27
N ASP A 95 -2.98 -11.34 21.60
CA ASP A 95 -2.99 -12.78 21.91
C ASP A 95 -3.37 -13.64 20.70
N SER A 96 -3.80 -13.00 19.59
CA SER A 96 -4.17 -13.67 18.35
C SER A 96 -3.38 -13.10 17.18
N THR A 97 -2.76 -13.98 16.40
CA THR A 97 -2.14 -13.65 15.10
C THR A 97 -2.97 -14.25 13.98
N LYS A 98 -3.28 -13.45 12.95
CA LYS A 98 -4.05 -13.86 11.79
C LYS A 98 -3.34 -13.41 10.52
N GLU A 99 -3.18 -14.37 9.61
CA GLU A 99 -2.56 -14.18 8.31
C GLU A 99 -3.62 -14.26 7.21
N ILE A 100 -3.52 -13.35 6.24
CA ILE A 100 -4.41 -13.21 5.10
C ILE A 100 -3.56 -13.36 3.84
N PRO A 101 -3.26 -14.60 3.40
CA PRO A 101 -2.53 -14.82 2.17
C PRO A 101 -3.44 -14.47 0.99
N LEU A 102 -2.91 -13.68 0.06
CA LEU A 102 -3.62 -13.33 -1.18
C LEU A 102 -3.11 -14.21 -2.31
N GLY A 103 -4.02 -14.95 -2.95
CA GLY A 103 -3.70 -15.76 -4.12
C GLY A 103 -3.37 -14.91 -5.35
N GLN A 104 -2.91 -15.57 -6.43
CA GLN A 104 -2.64 -14.89 -7.69
C GLN A 104 -3.89 -14.17 -8.24
N GLY A 105 -3.81 -12.86 -8.43
CA GLY A 105 -4.94 -12.02 -8.87
C GLY A 105 -6.02 -11.78 -7.80
N GLU A 106 -5.79 -12.23 -6.57
CA GLU A 106 -6.61 -11.84 -5.42
C GLU A 106 -6.06 -10.53 -4.83
N TYR A 107 -6.96 -9.62 -4.50
CA TYR A 107 -6.62 -8.35 -3.89
C TYR A 107 -7.69 -7.90 -2.90
N ILE A 108 -7.28 -7.10 -1.93
CA ILE A 108 -8.17 -6.51 -0.96
C ILE A 108 -8.90 -5.35 -1.64
N ASN A 109 -10.24 -5.36 -1.58
CA ASN A 109 -11.09 -4.32 -2.17
C ASN A 109 -11.98 -3.64 -1.11
N SER A 110 -11.87 -4.02 0.16
CA SER A 110 -12.61 -3.38 1.24
C SER A 110 -11.82 -3.45 2.53
N ILE A 111 -11.85 -2.36 3.29
CA ILE A 111 -11.41 -2.30 4.68
C ILE A 111 -12.59 -1.88 5.55
N SER A 112 -12.73 -2.52 6.70
CA SER A 112 -13.69 -2.13 7.72
C SER A 112 -13.05 -2.16 9.10
N GLY A 113 -13.65 -1.47 10.05
CA GLY A 113 -13.16 -1.49 11.41
C GLY A 113 -13.97 -0.62 12.36
N SER A 114 -13.47 -0.49 13.58
CA SER A 114 -14.08 0.34 14.62
C SER A 114 -13.01 1.04 15.45
N VAL A 115 -13.33 2.25 15.90
CA VAL A 115 -12.43 3.11 16.68
C VAL A 115 -13.06 3.39 18.04
N ILE A 116 -12.26 3.31 19.11
CA ILE A 116 -12.61 3.86 20.43
C ILE A 116 -11.58 4.89 20.85
N ASN A 117 -12.02 5.90 21.60
CA ASN A 117 -11.17 7.02 21.99
C ASN A 117 -10.56 6.88 23.40
N ASN A 118 -10.78 5.75 24.08
CA ASN A 118 -10.37 5.57 25.47
C ASN A 118 -10.00 4.11 25.82
N TYR A 119 -9.10 3.50 25.07
CA TYR A 119 -8.45 2.26 25.48
C TYR A 119 -7.13 2.59 26.19
N ASN A 120 -7.06 2.37 27.51
CA ASN A 120 -5.90 2.76 28.33
C ASN A 120 -5.48 4.22 28.11
N GLY A 121 -6.45 5.14 27.97
CA GLY A 121 -6.21 6.56 27.73
C GLY A 121 -5.78 6.91 26.29
N GLN A 122 -5.87 5.98 25.35
CA GLN A 122 -5.50 6.19 23.95
C GLN A 122 -6.68 5.92 23.01
N THR A 123 -6.66 6.57 21.84
CA THR A 123 -7.54 6.20 20.73
C THR A 123 -6.93 5.02 19.98
N CYS A 124 -7.72 3.96 19.75
CA CYS A 124 -7.25 2.72 19.14
C CYS A 124 -8.25 2.18 18.14
N ILE A 125 -7.73 1.49 17.12
CA ILE A 125 -8.50 0.60 16.27
C ILE A 125 -8.86 -0.64 17.10
N THR A 126 -10.14 -0.81 17.42
CA THR A 126 -10.60 -1.97 18.20
C THR A 126 -10.80 -3.20 17.34
N GLN A 127 -11.27 -2.98 16.11
CA GLN A 127 -11.60 -4.04 15.18
C GLN A 127 -11.12 -3.67 13.79
N LEU A 128 -10.62 -4.65 13.06
CA LEU A 128 -10.18 -4.49 11.67
C LEU A 128 -10.61 -5.69 10.83
N GLY A 129 -11.18 -5.43 9.67
CA GLY A 129 -11.65 -6.44 8.74
C GLY A 129 -11.32 -6.09 7.30
N PHE A 130 -11.25 -7.11 6.46
CA PHE A 130 -10.92 -6.99 5.05
C PHE A 130 -11.86 -7.85 4.19
N LYS A 131 -12.12 -7.41 2.97
CA LYS A 131 -12.73 -8.24 1.92
C LYS A 131 -11.87 -8.26 0.67
N THR A 132 -11.93 -9.35 -0.08
CA THR A 132 -11.22 -9.50 -1.34
C THR A 132 -12.18 -9.53 -2.53
N ASN A 133 -11.64 -9.30 -3.73
CA ASN A 133 -12.36 -9.45 -4.99
C ASN A 133 -12.92 -10.86 -5.24
N ARG A 134 -12.46 -11.87 -4.50
CA ARG A 134 -12.98 -13.24 -4.55
C ARG A 134 -14.15 -13.49 -3.60
N GLY A 135 -14.59 -12.46 -2.87
CA GLY A 135 -15.68 -12.56 -1.90
C GLY A 135 -15.27 -13.15 -0.54
N ASN A 136 -13.97 -13.33 -0.30
CA ASN A 136 -13.47 -13.76 1.01
C ASN A 136 -13.56 -12.60 2.00
N GLU A 137 -14.02 -12.89 3.21
CA GLU A 137 -14.08 -11.95 4.34
C GLU A 137 -13.13 -12.40 5.45
N TYR A 138 -12.34 -11.45 5.97
CA TYR A 138 -11.34 -11.69 7.00
C TYR A 138 -11.59 -10.74 8.17
N GLY A 139 -11.68 -11.31 9.38
CA GLY A 139 -11.98 -10.56 10.60
C GLY A 139 -13.48 -10.58 10.97
N PRO A 140 -13.95 -9.64 11.81
CA PRO A 140 -13.16 -8.58 12.44
C PRO A 140 -12.10 -9.14 13.41
N PHE A 141 -10.88 -8.61 13.32
CA PHE A 141 -9.78 -8.90 14.24
C PHE A 141 -9.78 -7.91 15.38
N GLY A 142 -9.65 -8.38 16.62
CA GLY A 142 -9.86 -7.61 17.84
C GLY A 142 -11.25 -7.85 18.42
N ASN A 143 -11.33 -7.87 19.76
CA ASN A 143 -12.53 -8.31 20.47
C ASN A 143 -13.38 -7.18 21.07
N ASN A 144 -12.93 -5.92 20.97
CA ASN A 144 -13.55 -4.68 21.46
C ASN A 144 -13.94 -4.63 22.96
N LYS A 145 -13.76 -5.70 23.74
CA LYS A 145 -14.19 -5.88 25.14
C LYS A 145 -15.60 -5.35 25.47
N GLY A 146 -16.53 -5.43 24.52
CA GLY A 146 -17.90 -4.91 24.70
C GLY A 146 -18.00 -3.39 24.67
N SER A 147 -16.95 -2.68 24.25
CA SER A 147 -16.98 -1.22 24.05
C SER A 147 -17.65 -0.89 22.71
N VAL A 148 -18.54 0.10 22.72
CA VAL A 148 -19.15 0.62 21.49
C VAL A 148 -18.20 1.66 20.88
N GLY A 149 -17.68 1.36 19.69
CA GLY A 149 -16.83 2.26 18.92
C GLY A 149 -17.52 2.85 17.70
N THR A 150 -16.86 3.79 17.03
CA THR A 150 -17.30 4.36 15.76
C THR A 150 -16.79 3.49 14.62
N GLY A 151 -17.72 2.85 13.90
CA GLY A 151 -17.39 1.99 12.78
C GLY A 151 -17.00 2.76 11.51
N PHE A 152 -16.13 2.18 10.70
CA PHE A 152 -15.86 2.60 9.33
C PHE A 152 -15.91 1.38 8.39
N ASN A 153 -16.32 1.60 7.14
CA ASN A 153 -16.32 0.59 6.10
C ASN A 153 -16.19 1.26 4.73
N ILE A 154 -15.09 1.00 4.04
CA ILE A 154 -14.76 1.60 2.76
C ILE A 154 -14.62 0.50 1.70
N PRO A 155 -15.63 0.31 0.84
CA PRO A 155 -15.53 -0.56 -0.33
C PRO A 155 -14.94 0.19 -1.53
N PHE A 156 -14.09 -0.49 -2.30
CA PHE A 156 -13.57 -0.06 -3.59
C PHE A 156 -14.20 -0.92 -4.69
N VAL A 157 -15.14 -0.33 -5.43
CA VAL A 157 -15.89 -1.04 -6.49
C VAL A 157 -15.00 -1.29 -7.72
N ASP A 158 -14.19 -0.31 -8.09
CA ASP A 158 -13.27 -0.38 -9.22
C ASP A 158 -11.85 0.02 -8.76
N GLY A 159 -11.31 -0.76 -7.85
CA GLY A 159 -9.96 -0.56 -7.35
C GLY A 159 -9.57 -1.58 -6.29
N ARG A 160 -8.31 -1.51 -5.89
CA ARG A 160 -7.69 -2.36 -4.89
C ARG A 160 -6.91 -1.55 -3.88
N ILE A 161 -6.83 -2.04 -2.66
CA ILE A 161 -5.93 -1.51 -1.65
C ILE A 161 -4.51 -1.96 -1.97
N VAL A 162 -3.60 -1.00 -2.06
CA VAL A 162 -2.18 -1.19 -2.43
C VAL A 162 -1.23 -0.80 -1.30
N GLY A 163 -1.75 -0.29 -0.19
CA GLY A 163 -0.96 0.06 0.96
C GLY A 163 -1.79 0.63 2.10
N PHE A 164 -1.12 0.87 3.21
CA PHE A 164 -1.70 1.34 4.46
C PHE A 164 -0.86 2.46 5.02
N PHE A 165 -1.50 3.43 5.64
CA PHE A 165 -0.81 4.45 6.43
C PHE A 165 -1.58 4.65 7.72
N GLY A 166 -0.99 5.34 8.67
CA GLY A 166 -1.71 5.66 9.89
C GLY A 166 -0.78 6.02 11.02
N VAL A 167 -1.22 5.71 12.22
CA VAL A 167 -0.55 6.04 13.45
C VAL A 167 -0.43 4.79 14.30
N SER A 168 0.76 4.55 14.84
CA SER A 168 0.99 3.44 15.73
C SER A 168 1.90 3.80 16.91
N GLY A 169 1.72 3.07 18.00
CA GLY A 169 2.59 3.06 19.17
C GLY A 169 2.54 1.68 19.80
N LYS A 170 2.00 1.58 21.01
CA LYS A 170 1.70 0.28 21.62
C LYS A 170 0.61 -0.47 20.83
N TYR A 171 -0.34 0.26 20.26
CA TYR A 171 -1.45 -0.25 19.47
C TYR A 171 -1.45 0.41 18.09
N ILE A 172 -2.28 -0.07 17.18
CA ILE A 172 -2.66 0.71 16.00
C ILE A 172 -3.68 1.77 16.45
N ASN A 173 -3.25 3.02 16.46
CA ASN A 173 -4.04 4.15 16.95
C ASN A 173 -4.91 4.77 15.85
N ALA A 174 -4.42 4.74 14.60
CA ALA A 174 -5.17 5.14 13.43
C ALA A 174 -4.75 4.34 12.20
N ILE A 175 -5.67 4.16 11.26
CA ILE A 175 -5.40 3.45 10.00
C ILE A 175 -6.12 4.15 8.84
N GLY A 176 -5.44 4.20 7.71
CA GLY A 176 -5.95 4.62 6.41
C GLY A 176 -5.34 3.73 5.33
N VAL A 177 -5.86 3.86 4.12
CA VAL A 177 -5.46 3.03 2.98
C VAL A 177 -5.06 3.86 1.78
N TYR A 178 -4.14 3.31 1.02
CA TYR A 178 -3.85 3.68 -0.35
C TYR A 178 -4.59 2.73 -1.28
N ALA A 179 -5.32 3.28 -2.25
CA ALA A 179 -6.05 2.51 -3.24
C ALA A 179 -5.65 2.92 -4.65
N ALA A 180 -5.55 1.96 -5.56
CA ALA A 180 -5.27 2.18 -6.97
C ALA A 180 -6.38 1.55 -7.83
N PRO A 181 -6.61 2.07 -9.05
CA PRO A 181 -7.44 1.40 -10.04
C PRO A 181 -6.93 -0.02 -10.35
N ASN A 182 -7.84 -0.88 -10.82
CA ASN A 182 -7.49 -2.26 -11.17
C ASN A 182 -6.68 -2.39 -12.46
#